data_AF-A0A9Q6I997-F1
#
_entry.id   AF-A0A9Q6I997-F1
#
_cell.length_a   1.000
_cell.length_b   1.000
_cell.length_c   1.000
_cell.angle_alpha   90.00
_cell.angle_beta   90.00
_cell.angle_gamma   90.00
#
_symmetry.space_group_name_H-M   'P 1'
#
loop_
_entity.id
_entity.type
_entity.pdbx_description
1 polymer ?
#
loop_
_entity_poly.entity_id
_entity_poly.type
_entity_poly.pdbx_seq_one_letter_code
_entity_poly.pdbx_strand_id
1 'polypeptide(L)'
;MIRSVNRTGALMMALILSGCVLKQQQPAPVEQQTQPEEQTQPVPQPEPQPVPQPQPVPQPPKLVTINWDATVQPLVAQMVRAATVQPGSVLLVDRIKNNTNGSLQSEKATSAIQTALNNNGKFSLVSPEQLAQAKQALGLSPDDSLNSRSKAIGLARNVNAQYVLYSTAKGDVKTPTIQMQLMLVQTGEIIWSGNGVAQN
;
A
#
# COMPACT_ATOMS: atom_id res chain seq x y z
N MET A 1 -37.08 -21.44 46.08
CA MET A 1 -36.10 -22.14 46.93
C MET A 1 -34.80 -22.23 46.14
N ILE A 2 -33.79 -21.41 46.47
CA ILE A 2 -32.48 -21.82 47.03
C ILE A 2 -31.63 -22.54 45.95
N ARG A 3 -30.49 -22.05 45.44
CA ARG A 3 -29.29 -21.53 46.14
C ARG A 3 -28.32 -20.82 45.18
N SER A 4 -27.68 -19.78 45.70
CA SER A 4 -26.50 -19.03 45.23
C SER A 4 -25.20 -19.86 45.21
N VAL A 5 -24.21 -19.48 44.37
CA VAL A 5 -22.77 -19.43 44.74
C VAL A 5 -22.03 -18.36 43.90
N ASN A 6 -21.41 -17.40 44.59
CA ASN A 6 -20.37 -16.47 44.13
C ASN A 6 -19.01 -17.17 44.00
N ARG A 7 -18.15 -16.77 43.04
CA ARG A 7 -16.69 -16.68 43.25
C ARG A 7 -16.03 -15.56 42.43
N THR A 8 -15.57 -14.58 43.19
CA THR A 8 -14.54 -13.58 42.93
C THR A 8 -13.23 -14.17 42.44
N GLY A 9 -12.54 -13.45 41.55
CA GLY A 9 -11.16 -13.72 41.13
C GLY A 9 -10.55 -12.50 40.46
N ALA A 10 -9.91 -11.64 41.26
CA ALA A 10 -9.14 -10.49 40.83
C ALA A 10 -7.71 -10.91 40.46
N LEU A 11 -7.09 -10.26 39.46
CA LEU A 11 -5.67 -9.88 39.42
C LEU A 11 -5.38 -9.08 38.14
N MET A 12 -5.34 -7.76 38.27
CA MET A 12 -4.82 -6.81 37.28
C MET A 12 -3.34 -6.55 37.62
N MET A 13 -2.44 -6.80 36.68
CA MET A 13 -1.01 -6.50 36.81
C MET A 13 -0.70 -5.21 36.01
N ALA A 14 -0.23 -4.18 36.72
CA ALA A 14 0.08 -2.87 36.15
C ALA A 14 1.44 -2.87 35.43
N LEU A 15 1.50 -2.29 34.22
CA LEU A 15 2.73 -2.05 33.46
C LEU A 15 3.31 -0.68 33.83
N ILE A 16 4.55 -0.66 34.32
CA ILE A 16 5.28 0.56 34.71
C ILE A 16 6.09 1.03 33.49
N LEU A 17 5.80 2.25 33.00
CA LEU A 17 6.57 2.90 31.94
C LEU A 17 7.85 3.53 32.52
N SER A 18 9.02 3.08 32.06
CA SER A 18 10.30 3.76 32.31
C SER A 18 10.53 4.86 31.27
N GLY A 19 10.29 6.11 31.67
CA GLY A 19 10.75 7.30 30.94
C GLY A 19 12.15 7.70 31.39
N CYS A 20 13.10 7.82 30.46
CA CYS A 20 14.42 8.38 30.76
C CYS A 20 14.35 9.91 30.78
N VAL A 21 14.82 10.44 31.91
CA VAL A 21 14.74 11.85 32.29
C VAL A 21 15.80 12.69 31.56
N LEU A 22 15.35 13.90 31.23
CA LEU A 22 16.06 15.04 30.68
C LEU A 22 17.26 15.42 31.56
N LYS A 23 18.47 15.44 31.02
CA LYS A 23 19.68 15.89 31.73
C LYS A 23 19.80 17.41 31.59
N GLN A 24 19.41 18.14 32.64
CA GLN A 24 19.71 19.56 32.80
C GLN A 24 21.21 19.75 33.06
N GLN A 25 21.82 20.74 32.40
CA GLN A 25 23.16 21.23 32.71
C GLN A 25 23.05 22.57 33.45
N GLN A 26 23.57 22.59 34.67
CA GLN A 26 23.72 23.76 35.54
C GLN A 26 24.72 24.77 34.94
N PRO A 27 24.49 26.08 35.09
CA PRO A 27 25.46 27.12 34.78
C PRO A 27 26.17 27.61 36.05
N ALA A 28 27.48 27.85 35.98
CA ALA A 28 28.23 28.67 36.93
C ALA A 28 29.66 28.92 36.39
N PRO A 29 30.42 29.89 36.92
CA PRO A 29 30.08 31.29 37.15
C PRO A 29 31.23 32.21 36.65
N VAL A 30 30.98 33.51 36.63
CA VAL A 30 31.94 34.58 36.30
C VAL A 30 32.69 35.01 37.59
N GLU A 31 33.91 35.58 37.46
CA GLU A 31 34.73 36.38 38.43
C GLU A 31 36.20 35.85 38.50
N GLN A 32 37.32 36.60 38.54
CA GLN A 32 37.64 38.03 38.68
C GLN A 32 39.13 38.30 38.32
N GLN A 33 39.35 39.37 37.54
CA GLN A 33 40.44 40.35 37.40
C GLN A 33 41.83 40.18 38.10
N THR A 34 42.92 40.51 37.37
CA THR A 34 44.04 41.38 37.85
C THR A 34 44.96 41.87 36.70
N GLN A 35 44.91 43.19 36.44
CA GLN A 35 45.98 44.19 36.17
C GLN A 35 47.08 44.04 35.06
N PRO A 36 47.80 45.13 34.65
CA PRO A 36 47.77 45.68 33.29
C PRO A 36 49.14 45.84 32.59
N GLU A 37 49.12 46.45 31.39
CA GLU A 37 50.22 46.94 30.53
C GLU A 37 50.77 45.97 29.47
N GLU A 38 50.37 46.16 28.21
CA GLU A 38 51.29 46.63 27.15
C GLU A 38 50.46 47.03 25.91
N GLN A 39 50.81 48.15 25.29
CA GLN A 39 50.13 48.66 24.09
C GLN A 39 50.31 47.66 22.94
N THR A 40 49.27 46.90 22.63
CA THR A 40 49.19 46.09 21.42
C THR A 40 48.16 46.68 20.48
N GLN A 41 48.59 46.83 19.24
CA GLN A 41 47.86 47.36 18.08
C GLN A 41 46.46 46.72 17.96
N PRO A 42 45.49 47.38 17.29
CA PRO A 42 44.18 46.78 17.04
C PRO A 42 44.38 45.48 16.25
N VAL A 43 44.15 44.34 16.90
CA VAL A 43 44.04 43.05 16.21
C VAL A 43 42.79 43.12 15.33
N PRO A 44 42.86 42.82 14.03
CA PRO A 44 41.68 42.75 13.18
C PRO A 44 40.68 41.75 13.78
N GLN A 45 39.46 42.21 14.03
CA GLN A 45 38.35 41.36 14.44
C GLN A 45 38.16 40.27 13.36
N PRO A 46 38.14 38.96 13.72
CA PRO A 46 37.86 37.92 12.74
C PRO A 46 36.47 38.16 12.15
N GLU A 47 36.39 38.24 10.82
CA GLU A 47 35.11 38.32 10.12
C GLU A 47 34.21 37.13 10.53
N PRO A 48 32.89 37.34 10.68
CA PRO A 48 31.97 36.24 10.94
C PRO A 48 32.09 35.20 9.83
N GLN A 49 32.47 33.97 10.19
CA GLN A 49 32.45 32.87 9.23
C GLN A 49 31.01 32.69 8.70
N PRO A 50 30.81 32.50 7.39
CA PRO A 50 29.49 32.24 6.84
C PRO A 50 28.91 30.96 7.46
N VAL A 51 27.72 31.06 8.06
CA VAL A 51 26.94 29.90 8.47
C VAL A 51 26.68 29.03 7.23
N PRO A 52 26.98 27.72 7.25
CA PRO A 52 26.67 26.84 6.14
C PRO A 52 25.18 26.92 5.83
N GLN A 53 24.83 27.27 4.59
CA GLN A 53 23.44 27.27 4.15
C GLN A 53 22.88 25.84 4.27
N PRO A 54 21.65 25.65 4.79
CA PRO A 54 21.04 24.33 4.84
C PRO A 54 21.00 23.74 3.44
N GLN A 55 21.56 22.53 3.29
CA GLN A 55 21.56 21.84 2.01
C GLN A 55 20.11 21.61 1.55
N PRO A 56 19.80 21.78 0.25
CA PRO A 56 18.48 21.49 -0.28
C PRO A 56 18.09 20.04 0.03
N VAL A 57 16.98 19.86 0.75
CA VAL A 57 16.42 18.51 0.95
C VAL A 57 15.98 17.96 -0.42
N PRO A 58 16.28 16.68 -0.74
CA PRO A 58 15.80 16.07 -1.97
C PRO A 58 14.28 16.14 -2.06
N GLN A 59 13.76 16.75 -3.14
CA GLN A 59 12.32 16.78 -3.37
C GLN A 59 11.82 15.35 -3.67
N PRO A 60 10.68 14.92 -3.10
CA PRO A 60 10.13 13.60 -3.38
C PRO A 60 9.86 13.44 -4.89
N PRO A 61 10.07 12.24 -5.45
CA PRO A 61 9.78 11.98 -6.87
C PRO A 61 8.33 12.35 -7.22
N LYS A 62 8.13 13.05 -8.34
CA LYS A 62 6.78 13.33 -8.86
C LYS A 62 6.15 12.01 -9.31
N LEU A 63 5.05 11.61 -8.67
CA LEU A 63 4.26 10.45 -9.10
C LEU A 63 3.56 10.77 -10.42
N VAL A 64 3.63 9.85 -11.38
CA VAL A 64 2.85 9.96 -12.62
C VAL A 64 1.38 9.84 -12.28
N THR A 65 0.55 10.75 -12.79
CA THR A 65 -0.90 10.66 -12.69
C THR A 65 -1.41 9.93 -13.92
N ILE A 66 -1.87 8.69 -13.72
CA ILE A 66 -2.48 7.86 -14.77
C ILE A 66 -4.01 7.93 -14.57
N ASN A 67 -4.74 8.14 -15.66
CA ASN A 67 -6.19 8.01 -15.70
C ASN A 67 -6.57 6.52 -15.76
N TRP A 68 -6.66 5.92 -14.57
CA TRP A 68 -6.97 4.50 -14.43
C TRP A 68 -8.34 4.14 -14.96
N ASP A 69 -9.35 4.96 -14.72
CA ASP A 69 -10.72 4.72 -15.19
C ASP A 69 -10.79 4.63 -16.71
N ALA A 70 -10.23 5.61 -17.42
CA ALA A 70 -10.18 5.61 -18.89
C ALA A 70 -9.37 4.44 -19.45
N THR A 71 -8.36 3.97 -18.71
CA THR A 71 -7.53 2.83 -19.10
C THR A 71 -8.28 1.49 -18.98
N VAL A 72 -8.99 1.26 -17.86
CA VAL A 72 -9.54 -0.06 -17.54
C VAL A 72 -10.95 -0.27 -18.06
N GLN A 73 -11.75 0.79 -18.17
CA GLN A 73 -13.13 0.71 -18.67
C GLN A 73 -13.26 -0.03 -20.02
N PRO A 74 -12.49 0.31 -21.08
CA PRO A 74 -12.63 -0.38 -22.37
C PRO A 74 -12.27 -1.86 -22.26
N LEU A 75 -11.26 -2.20 -21.45
CA LEU A 75 -10.83 -3.60 -21.27
C LEU A 75 -11.87 -4.42 -20.51
N VAL A 76 -12.45 -3.87 -19.43
CA VAL A 76 -13.55 -4.51 -18.70
C VAL A 76 -14.77 -4.69 -19.60
N ALA A 77 -15.08 -3.67 -20.41
CA ALA A 77 -16.21 -3.75 -21.34
C ALA A 77 -15.99 -4.79 -22.45
N GLN A 78 -14.75 -4.99 -22.91
CA GLN A 78 -14.40 -6.09 -23.82
C GLN A 78 -14.52 -7.45 -23.14
N MET A 79 -14.00 -7.57 -21.93
CA MET A 79 -14.08 -8.80 -21.12
C MET A 79 -15.53 -9.23 -20.92
N VAL A 80 -16.40 -8.33 -20.47
CA VAL A 80 -17.80 -8.63 -20.22
C VAL A 80 -18.55 -9.06 -21.48
N ARG A 81 -18.23 -8.46 -22.63
CA ARG A 81 -18.89 -8.80 -23.90
C ARG A 81 -18.41 -10.14 -24.46
N ALA A 82 -17.12 -10.42 -24.33
CA ALA A 82 -16.49 -11.61 -24.92
C ALA A 82 -16.60 -12.84 -24.03
N ALA A 83 -16.56 -12.64 -22.71
CA ALA A 83 -16.69 -13.74 -21.77
C ALA A 83 -18.18 -14.11 -21.73
N THR A 84 -18.52 -15.32 -22.19
CA THR A 84 -19.85 -15.95 -22.07
C THR A 84 -20.16 -16.28 -20.60
N VAL A 85 -20.09 -15.26 -19.74
CA VAL A 85 -20.18 -15.37 -18.30
C VAL A 85 -21.64 -15.33 -17.89
N GLN A 86 -21.99 -16.23 -16.98
CA GLN A 86 -23.31 -16.25 -16.38
C GLN A 86 -23.50 -14.99 -15.51
N PRO A 87 -24.54 -14.18 -15.74
CA PRO A 87 -24.81 -13.02 -14.89
C PRO A 87 -24.90 -13.40 -13.42
N GLY A 88 -24.33 -12.58 -12.53
CA GLY A 88 -24.32 -12.84 -11.09
C GLY A 88 -23.18 -13.75 -10.62
N SER A 89 -22.31 -14.20 -11.53
CA SER A 89 -21.13 -14.97 -11.15
C SER A 89 -20.22 -14.19 -10.22
N VAL A 90 -19.71 -14.86 -9.20
CA VAL A 90 -18.77 -14.33 -8.23
C VAL A 90 -17.37 -14.23 -8.86
N LEU A 91 -16.79 -13.03 -8.81
CA LEU A 91 -15.47 -12.73 -9.37
C LEU A 91 -14.51 -12.30 -8.27
N LEU A 92 -13.38 -12.97 -8.19
CA LEU A 92 -12.23 -12.54 -7.42
C LEU A 92 -11.35 -11.65 -8.29
N VAL A 93 -11.10 -10.41 -7.85
CA VAL A 93 -10.17 -9.48 -8.52
C VAL A 93 -8.84 -9.51 -7.78
N ASP A 94 -7.77 -9.95 -8.44
CA ASP A 94 -6.42 -9.86 -7.88
C ASP A 94 -5.90 -8.42 -7.98
N ARG A 95 -4.96 -8.08 -7.10
CA ARG A 95 -4.24 -6.81 -7.14
C ARG A 95 -3.43 -6.71 -8.43
N ILE A 96 -3.40 -5.53 -9.05
CA ILE A 96 -2.55 -5.30 -10.22
C ILE A 96 -1.08 -5.52 -9.85
N LYS A 97 -0.46 -6.48 -10.52
CA LYS A 97 0.98 -6.72 -10.44
C LYS A 97 1.74 -5.64 -11.21
N ASN A 98 2.66 -4.96 -10.54
CA ASN A 98 3.53 -3.96 -11.16
C ASN A 98 4.82 -4.62 -11.70
N ASN A 99 4.92 -4.74 -13.03
CA ASN A 99 6.09 -5.17 -13.77
C ASN A 99 6.63 -4.04 -14.67
N THR A 100 6.45 -2.78 -14.25
CA THR A 100 6.98 -1.61 -14.97
C THR A 100 8.40 -1.28 -14.51
N ASN A 101 9.05 -0.31 -15.15
CA ASN A 101 10.35 0.22 -14.76
C ASN A 101 10.31 1.20 -13.55
N GLY A 102 9.19 1.29 -12.82
CA GLY A 102 9.05 2.20 -11.68
C GLY A 102 7.93 1.83 -10.72
N SER A 103 7.70 2.70 -9.73
CA SER A 103 6.63 2.52 -8.74
C SER A 103 5.28 2.98 -9.28
N LEU A 104 4.27 2.12 -9.16
CA LEU A 104 2.91 2.34 -9.63
C LEU A 104 1.93 2.35 -8.44
N GLN A 105 0.88 3.18 -8.52
CA GLN A 105 -0.23 3.17 -7.57
C GLN A 105 -1.18 1.98 -7.85
N SER A 106 -0.69 0.75 -7.67
CA SER A 106 -1.42 -0.49 -7.96
C SER A 106 -2.76 -0.58 -7.24
N GLU A 107 -2.89 -0.02 -6.04
CA GLU A 107 -4.14 0.03 -5.27
C GLU A 107 -5.20 0.85 -6.01
N LYS A 108 -4.83 2.04 -6.50
CA LYS A 108 -5.75 2.90 -7.25
C LYS A 108 -6.17 2.24 -8.55
N ALA A 109 -5.21 1.63 -9.25
CA ALA A 109 -5.47 0.91 -10.48
C ALA A 109 -6.40 -0.30 -10.25
N THR A 110 -6.19 -1.06 -9.17
CA THR A 110 -7.07 -2.18 -8.78
C THR A 110 -8.47 -1.68 -8.42
N SER A 111 -8.58 -0.56 -7.69
CA SER A 111 -9.86 0.06 -7.34
C SER A 111 -10.64 0.53 -8.57
N ALA A 112 -9.96 1.10 -9.57
CA ALA A 112 -10.58 1.46 -10.84
C ALA A 112 -11.16 0.24 -11.58
N ILE A 113 -10.43 -0.90 -11.57
CA ILE A 113 -10.93 -2.17 -12.14
C ILE A 113 -12.19 -2.62 -11.39
N GLN A 114 -12.16 -2.64 -10.06
CA GLN A 114 -13.32 -3.04 -9.24
C GLN A 114 -14.53 -2.13 -9.50
N THR A 115 -14.30 -0.82 -9.60
CA THR A 115 -15.33 0.17 -9.91
C THR A 115 -15.94 -0.06 -11.29
N ALA A 116 -15.11 -0.27 -12.32
CA ALA A 116 -15.58 -0.57 -13.67
C ALA A 116 -16.38 -1.88 -13.74
N LEU A 117 -16.00 -2.91 -12.97
CA LEU A 117 -16.73 -4.17 -12.89
C LEU A 117 -18.07 -4.01 -12.17
N ASN A 118 -18.10 -3.30 -11.04
CA ASN A 118 -19.33 -3.02 -10.29
C ASN A 118 -20.33 -2.23 -11.15
N ASN A 119 -19.88 -1.23 -11.89
CA ASN A 119 -20.73 -0.43 -12.77
C ASN A 119 -21.35 -1.23 -13.92
N ASN A 120 -20.75 -2.36 -14.28
CA ASN A 120 -21.26 -3.22 -15.35
C ASN A 120 -22.35 -4.20 -14.86
N GLY A 121 -22.35 -4.55 -13.57
CA GLY A 121 -23.41 -5.34 -12.93
C GLY A 121 -23.50 -6.82 -13.34
N LYS A 122 -22.53 -7.35 -14.10
CA LYS A 122 -22.50 -8.77 -14.53
C LYS A 122 -21.87 -9.71 -13.51
N PHE A 123 -21.01 -9.18 -12.63
CA PHE A 123 -20.30 -9.95 -11.62
C PHE A 123 -20.69 -9.51 -10.21
N SER A 124 -20.70 -10.44 -9.28
CA SER A 124 -20.66 -10.15 -7.84
C SER A 124 -19.21 -10.17 -7.39
N LEU A 125 -18.64 -9.03 -7.00
CA LEU A 125 -17.24 -8.99 -6.59
C LEU A 125 -17.07 -9.55 -5.17
N VAL A 126 -15.99 -10.30 -4.97
CA VAL A 126 -15.52 -10.65 -3.61
C VAL A 126 -15.03 -9.38 -2.94
N SER A 127 -15.52 -9.10 -1.72
CA SER A 127 -15.13 -7.89 -1.01
C SER A 127 -13.65 -7.94 -0.57
N PRO A 128 -12.99 -6.78 -0.41
CA PRO A 128 -11.62 -6.73 0.11
C PRO A 128 -11.49 -7.41 1.48
N GLU A 129 -12.48 -7.28 2.37
CA GLU A 129 -12.47 -7.91 3.68
C GLU A 129 -12.56 -9.44 3.57
N GLN A 130 -13.46 -9.95 2.72
CA GLN A 130 -13.60 -11.38 2.49
C GLN A 130 -12.31 -11.97 1.90
N LEU A 131 -11.68 -11.25 0.97
CA LEU A 131 -10.41 -11.65 0.40
C LEU A 131 -9.29 -11.67 1.45
N ALA A 132 -9.21 -10.65 2.31
CA ALA A 132 -8.22 -10.58 3.37
C ALA A 132 -8.37 -11.73 4.38
N GLN A 133 -9.60 -12.04 4.80
CA GLN A 133 -9.90 -13.17 5.68
C GLN A 133 -9.53 -14.51 5.04
N ALA A 134 -9.86 -14.69 3.75
CA ALA A 134 -9.53 -15.90 3.02
C ALA A 134 -8.02 -16.07 2.82
N LYS A 135 -7.27 -14.98 2.57
CA LYS A 135 -5.80 -14.99 2.53
C LYS A 135 -5.22 -15.40 3.89
N GLN A 136 -5.72 -14.81 4.98
CA GLN A 136 -5.30 -15.15 6.34
C GLN A 136 -5.56 -16.63 6.67
N ALA A 137 -6.72 -17.16 6.29
CA ALA A 137 -7.07 -18.57 6.50
C ALA A 137 -6.13 -19.53 5.73
N LEU A 138 -5.55 -19.08 4.62
CA LEU A 138 -4.57 -19.83 3.83
C LEU A 138 -3.11 -19.53 4.22
N GLY A 139 -2.88 -18.74 5.27
CA GLY A 139 -1.53 -18.32 5.69
C GLY A 139 -0.80 -17.44 4.67
N LEU A 140 -1.55 -16.76 3.79
CA LEU A 140 -1.01 -15.85 2.78
C LEU A 140 -0.92 -14.43 3.34
N SER A 141 0.10 -13.69 2.93
CA SER A 141 0.21 -12.26 3.22
C SER A 141 -0.94 -11.51 2.53
N PRO A 142 -1.53 -10.47 3.16
CA PRO A 142 -2.54 -9.62 2.50
C PRO A 142 -2.02 -9.00 1.19
N ASP A 143 -0.72 -8.72 1.13
CA ASP A 143 -0.03 -8.16 -0.04
C ASP A 143 0.50 -9.22 -1.01
N ASP A 144 0.36 -10.52 -0.71
CA ASP A 144 0.74 -11.56 -1.67
C ASP A 144 -0.16 -11.45 -2.90
N SER A 145 0.48 -11.45 -4.06
CA SER A 145 -0.20 -11.50 -5.36
C SER A 145 -0.45 -12.96 -5.71
N LEU A 146 -1.53 -13.24 -6.43
CA LEU A 146 -1.92 -14.62 -6.76
C LEU A 146 -1.10 -15.15 -7.95
N ASN A 147 0.23 -15.08 -7.82
CA ASN A 147 1.20 -15.37 -8.88
C ASN A 147 1.13 -16.80 -9.41
N SER A 148 0.67 -17.76 -8.60
CA SER A 148 0.46 -19.13 -9.05
C SER A 148 -1.03 -19.41 -9.23
N ARG A 149 -1.36 -20.10 -10.34
CA ARG A 149 -2.74 -20.50 -10.64
C ARG A 149 -3.33 -21.35 -9.50
N SER A 150 -2.55 -22.26 -8.92
CA SER A 150 -3.00 -23.12 -7.82
C SER A 150 -3.37 -22.32 -6.56
N LYS A 151 -2.60 -21.30 -6.18
CA LYS A 151 -2.95 -20.41 -5.04
C LYS A 151 -4.23 -19.66 -5.32
N ALA A 152 -4.37 -19.11 -6.53
CA ALA A 152 -5.55 -18.36 -6.92
C ALA A 152 -6.81 -19.24 -6.93
N ILE A 153 -6.72 -20.46 -7.47
CA ILE A 153 -7.82 -21.43 -7.46
C ILE A 153 -8.19 -21.81 -6.02
N GLY A 154 -7.20 -22.07 -5.16
CA GLY A 154 -7.43 -22.38 -3.75
C GLY A 154 -8.15 -21.25 -3.02
N LEU A 155 -7.70 -20.01 -3.22
CA LEU A 155 -8.31 -18.83 -2.62
C LEU A 155 -9.71 -18.56 -3.18
N ALA A 156 -9.89 -18.66 -4.51
CA ALA A 156 -11.17 -18.49 -5.17
C ALA A 156 -12.20 -19.51 -4.67
N ARG A 157 -11.81 -20.77 -4.47
CA ARG A 157 -12.68 -21.79 -3.87
C ARG A 157 -13.08 -21.45 -2.44
N ASN A 158 -12.16 -20.90 -1.63
CA ASN A 158 -12.47 -20.48 -0.26
C ASN A 158 -13.53 -19.36 -0.20
N VAL A 159 -13.49 -18.42 -1.15
CA VAL A 159 -14.47 -17.32 -1.25
C VAL A 159 -15.64 -17.60 -2.20
N ASN A 160 -15.78 -18.84 -2.68
CA ASN A 160 -16.82 -19.25 -3.64
C ASN A 160 -16.85 -18.41 -4.93
N ALA A 161 -15.68 -17.99 -5.44
CA ALA A 161 -15.56 -17.32 -6.72
C ALA A 161 -15.55 -18.31 -7.90
N GLN A 162 -16.30 -18.01 -8.96
CA GLN A 162 -16.31 -18.80 -10.20
C GLN A 162 -15.19 -18.36 -11.15
N TYR A 163 -14.77 -17.09 -11.04
CA TYR A 163 -13.76 -16.50 -11.89
C TYR A 163 -12.68 -15.79 -11.07
N VAL A 164 -11.48 -15.70 -11.63
CA VAL A 164 -10.39 -14.87 -11.12
C VAL A 164 -9.93 -13.94 -12.23
N LEU A 165 -9.87 -12.63 -11.96
CA LEU A 165 -9.29 -11.64 -12.88
C LEU A 165 -7.87 -11.30 -12.44
N TYR A 166 -6.90 -11.63 -13.30
CA TYR A 166 -5.51 -11.22 -13.15
C TYR A 166 -5.25 -9.95 -13.94
N SER A 167 -4.42 -9.07 -13.38
CA SER A 167 -4.01 -7.83 -14.02
C SER A 167 -2.54 -7.57 -13.79
N THR A 168 -1.80 -7.21 -14.84
CA THR A 168 -0.38 -6.87 -14.76
C THR A 168 -0.09 -5.60 -15.57
N ALA A 169 0.57 -4.63 -14.96
CA ALA A 169 1.12 -3.45 -15.64
C ALA A 169 2.56 -3.74 -16.08
N LYS A 170 2.89 -3.50 -17.35
CA LYS A 170 4.21 -3.78 -17.94
C LYS A 170 4.77 -2.58 -18.69
N GLY A 171 6.09 -2.52 -18.83
CA GLY A 171 6.77 -1.52 -19.66
C GLY A 171 7.12 -0.25 -18.89
N ASP A 172 6.93 0.91 -19.52
CA ASP A 172 7.26 2.20 -18.92
C ASP A 172 6.20 2.62 -17.90
N VAL A 173 6.62 3.03 -16.70
CA VAL A 173 5.73 3.43 -15.61
C VAL A 173 4.88 4.66 -15.95
N LYS A 174 5.29 5.48 -16.92
CA LYS A 174 4.53 6.65 -17.39
C LYS A 174 3.46 6.30 -18.40
N THR A 175 3.60 5.17 -19.10
CA THR A 175 2.65 4.71 -20.13
C THR A 175 2.52 3.18 -20.09
N PRO A 176 2.16 2.59 -18.94
CA PRO A 176 2.21 1.15 -18.80
C PRO A 176 1.19 0.46 -19.69
N THR A 177 1.55 -0.69 -20.25
CA THR A 177 0.58 -1.59 -20.87
C THR A 177 -0.04 -2.47 -19.80
N ILE A 178 -1.35 -2.38 -19.66
CA ILE A 178 -2.15 -3.20 -18.75
C ILE A 178 -2.60 -4.45 -19.48
N GLN A 179 -2.16 -5.60 -19.01
CA GLN A 179 -2.63 -6.91 -19.44
C GLN A 179 -3.64 -7.45 -18.42
N MET A 180 -4.79 -7.90 -18.91
CA MET A 180 -5.80 -8.56 -18.09
C MET A 180 -6.12 -9.96 -18.61
N GLN A 181 -6.39 -10.89 -17.69
CA GLN A 181 -6.72 -12.28 -18.00
C GLN A 181 -7.81 -12.77 -17.06
N LEU A 182 -8.91 -13.27 -17.63
CA LEU A 182 -10.01 -13.86 -16.88
C LEU A 182 -9.86 -15.39 -16.88
N MET A 183 -9.73 -15.97 -15.70
CA MET A 183 -9.61 -17.40 -15.50
C MET A 183 -10.91 -18.00 -14.97
N LEU A 184 -11.36 -19.12 -15.54
CA LEU A 184 -12.42 -19.95 -14.99
C LEU A 184 -11.86 -20.84 -13.89
N VAL A 185 -12.37 -20.72 -12.66
CA VAL A 185 -11.82 -21.42 -11.47
C VAL A 185 -12.03 -22.93 -11.54
N GLN A 186 -13.11 -23.38 -12.19
CA GLN A 186 -13.43 -24.80 -12.29
C GLN A 186 -12.35 -25.58 -13.04
N THR A 187 -11.84 -25.03 -14.15
CA THR A 187 -10.88 -25.68 -15.04
C THR A 187 -9.46 -25.13 -14.91
N GLY A 188 -9.30 -23.90 -14.38
CA GLY A 188 -8.03 -23.18 -14.38
C GLY A 188 -7.64 -22.60 -15.75
N GLU A 189 -8.57 -22.58 -16.70
CA GLU A 189 -8.38 -22.08 -18.05
C GLU A 189 -8.55 -20.56 -18.12
N ILE A 190 -7.75 -19.90 -18.97
CA ILE A 190 -7.94 -18.49 -19.32
C ILE A 190 -8.98 -18.40 -20.44
N ILE A 191 -10.18 -17.92 -20.11
CA ILE A 191 -11.30 -17.82 -21.05
C ILE A 191 -11.38 -16.46 -21.76
N TRP A 192 -10.62 -15.48 -21.27
CA TRP A 192 -10.48 -14.18 -21.92
C TRP A 192 -9.14 -13.55 -21.56
N SER A 193 -8.57 -12.79 -22.49
CA SER A 193 -7.43 -11.92 -22.22
C SER A 193 -7.50 -10.66 -23.08
N GLY A 194 -6.98 -9.55 -22.56
CA GLY A 194 -6.94 -8.27 -23.26
C GLY A 194 -5.77 -7.42 -22.79
N ASN A 195 -5.36 -6.47 -23.63
CA ASN A 195 -4.29 -5.52 -23.33
C ASN A 195 -4.72 -4.10 -23.68
N GLY A 196 -4.32 -3.11 -22.87
CA GLY A 196 -4.57 -1.70 -23.14
C GLY A 196 -3.46 -0.82 -22.61
N VAL A 197 -3.11 0.24 -23.34
CA VAL A 197 -2.12 1.22 -22.89
C VAL A 197 -2.78 2.19 -21.92
N ALA A 198 -2.07 2.50 -20.83
CA ALA A 198 -2.54 3.46 -19.85
C ALA A 198 -2.63 4.88 -20.42
N GLN A 199 -3.72 5.54 -20.08
CA GLN A 199 -4.02 6.92 -20.46
C GLN A 199 -3.55 7.87 -19.34
N ASN A 200 -3.00 9.02 -19.71
CA ASN A 200 -2.54 10.06 -18.78
C ASN A 200 -3.46 11.28 -18.80
#